data_AF-A0A7J0EEJ2-F1
#
_entry.id   AF-A0A7J0EEJ2-F1
#
_cell.length_a   1.000
_cell.length_b   1.000
_cell.length_c   1.000
_cell.angle_alpha   90.00
_cell.angle_beta   90.00
_cell.angle_gamma   90.00
#
_symmetry.space_group_name_H-M   'P 1'
#
loop_
_entity.id
_entity.type
_entity.pdbx_description
1 polymer ?
#
loop_
_entity_poly.entity_id
_entity_poly.type
_entity_poly.pdbx_seq_one_letter_code
_entity_poly.pdbx_strand_id
1 'polypeptide(L)'
;MRIAREDMMGDVCKLDLVNTTLDDSPFEFSSSYTNLNFMYGCHFSVFPNLIQIPSCNISGNEVFLLPETGFFNLGCESKITVPVEGWDMAMNLSNLGQAIQSGFKVRWKVDSEKCRYCAGSGGRCGYDFVTNRTTCYCPNPPYAAETCSGALPTAAGALPTTAPTAPTVPGMLLCL
;
A
#
# COMPACT_ATOMS: atom_id res chain seq x y z
N MET A 1 -8.39 -4.46 0.96
CA MET A 1 -7.64 -3.43 1.71
C MET A 1 -7.10 -2.42 0.71
N ARG A 2 -6.75 -1.23 1.19
CA ARG A 2 -6.07 -0.21 0.39
C ARG A 2 -4.70 0.09 0.97
N ILE A 3 -3.75 0.40 0.10
CA ILE A 3 -2.42 0.86 0.49
C ILE A 3 -2.29 2.30 0.00
N ALA A 4 -1.89 3.19 0.89
CA ALA A 4 -1.54 4.57 0.58
C ALA A 4 -0.19 4.94 1.21
N ARG A 5 0.46 5.93 0.60
CA ARG A 5 1.69 6.54 1.11
C ARG A 5 1.33 7.49 2.26
N GLU A 6 1.78 7.16 3.47
CA GLU A 6 1.45 7.93 4.68
C GLU A 6 1.95 9.38 4.62
N ASP A 7 3.18 9.56 4.14
CA ASP A 7 3.83 10.86 4.06
C ASP A 7 3.14 11.83 3.10
N MET A 8 2.24 11.33 2.24
CA MET A 8 1.43 12.11 1.30
C MET A 8 -0.05 12.21 1.69
N MET A 9 -0.46 11.70 2.86
CA MET A 9 -1.86 11.77 3.30
C MET A 9 -2.30 13.20 3.66
N GLY A 10 -1.37 14.06 4.10
CA GLY A 10 -1.66 15.46 4.43
C GLY A 10 -1.37 16.42 3.28
N ASP A 11 -0.15 16.38 2.76
CA ASP A 11 0.32 17.24 1.69
C ASP A 11 1.03 16.40 0.63
N VAL A 12 0.59 16.55 -0.62
CA VAL A 12 1.13 15.85 -1.79
C VAL A 12 2.54 16.31 -2.14
N CYS A 13 2.93 17.52 -1.71
CA CYS A 13 4.12 18.23 -2.16
C CYS A 13 5.29 18.22 -1.17
N LYS A 14 5.39 17.24 -0.26
CA LYS A 14 6.48 17.22 0.74
C LYS A 14 7.86 17.02 0.10
N LEU A 15 8.88 17.67 0.70
CA LEU A 15 10.29 17.60 0.27
C LEU A 15 10.96 16.26 0.56
N ASP A 16 10.59 15.61 1.66
CA ASP A 16 11.35 14.48 2.22
C ASP A 16 10.87 13.13 1.69
N LEU A 17 10.38 13.11 0.45
CA LEU A 17 9.85 11.89 -0.14
C LEU A 17 11.04 10.98 -0.49
N VAL A 18 11.21 9.92 0.30
CA VAL A 18 12.23 8.90 0.07
C VAL A 18 11.73 7.89 -0.97
N ASN A 19 12.60 7.50 -1.91
CA ASN A 19 12.32 6.41 -2.84
C ASN A 19 11.98 5.14 -2.04
N THR A 20 10.71 4.77 -2.10
CA THR A 20 10.18 3.60 -1.40
C THR A 20 9.72 2.61 -2.44
N THR A 21 10.08 1.34 -2.26
CA THR A 21 9.60 0.24 -3.07
C THR A 21 8.66 -0.60 -2.22
N LEU A 22 7.47 -0.89 -2.73
CA LEU A 22 6.58 -1.84 -2.12
C LEU A 22 7.04 -3.25 -2.47
N ASP A 23 7.25 -4.09 -1.46
CA ASP A 23 7.35 -5.53 -1.67
C ASP A 23 5.99 -6.06 -2.10
N ASP A 24 5.91 -6.48 -3.36
CA ASP A 24 4.71 -6.91 -4.06
C ASP A 24 4.46 -8.42 -3.91
N SER A 25 5.40 -9.13 -3.29
CA SER A 25 5.36 -10.59 -3.15
C SER A 25 4.13 -11.12 -2.40
N PRO A 26 3.57 -10.48 -1.36
CA PRO A 26 2.38 -10.98 -0.67
C PRO A 26 1.07 -10.44 -1.25
N PHE A 27 1.13 -9.57 -2.28
CA PHE A 27 -0.04 -8.84 -2.77
C PHE A 27 -0.45 -9.22 -4.19
N GLU A 28 -1.75 -9.31 -4.41
CA GLU A 28 -2.38 -9.23 -5.73
C GLU A 28 -2.92 -7.82 -5.92
N PHE A 29 -2.52 -7.19 -7.03
CA PHE A 29 -2.89 -5.83 -7.38
C PHE A 29 -4.13 -5.84 -8.28
N SER A 30 -5.01 -4.85 -8.11
CA SER A 30 -6.16 -4.68 -9.00
C SER A 30 -5.72 -4.21 -10.39
N SER A 31 -6.30 -4.71 -11.48
CA SER A 31 -5.98 -4.25 -12.84
C SER A 31 -6.22 -2.75 -13.11
N SER A 32 -6.84 -2.03 -12.17
CA SER A 32 -7.17 -0.60 -12.28
C SER A 32 -6.19 0.33 -11.53
N TYR A 33 -5.06 -0.18 -11.03
CA TYR A 33 -4.02 0.69 -10.47
C TYR A 33 -3.15 1.28 -11.58
N THR A 34 -2.65 2.49 -11.34
CA THR A 34 -1.73 3.22 -12.22
C THR A 34 -0.60 3.79 -11.39
N ASN A 35 0.63 3.72 -11.90
CA ASN A 35 1.78 4.34 -11.27
C ASN A 35 1.92 5.82 -11.67
N LEU A 36 1.83 6.73 -10.69
CA LEU A 36 2.11 8.14 -10.90
C LEU A 36 3.57 8.45 -10.59
N ASN A 37 4.26 9.10 -11.52
CA ASN A 37 5.65 9.48 -11.35
C ASN A 37 5.76 10.97 -11.07
N PHE A 38 6.19 11.32 -9.86
CA PHE A 38 6.53 12.67 -9.45
C PHE A 38 8.00 12.92 -9.74
N MET A 39 8.30 14.00 -10.44
CA MET A 39 9.67 14.36 -10.84
C MET A 39 10.08 15.69 -10.24
N TYR A 40 11.29 15.71 -9.67
CA TYR A 40 11.86 16.83 -8.93
C TYR A 40 13.19 17.26 -9.55
N GLY A 41 13.48 18.56 -9.50
CA GLY A 41 14.76 19.12 -9.96
C GLY A 41 14.99 18.94 -11.47
N CYS A 42 13.94 19.07 -12.28
CA CYS A 42 14.07 18.96 -13.74
C CYS A 42 14.67 20.25 -14.32
N HIS A 43 15.76 20.13 -15.08
CA HIS A 43 16.50 21.27 -15.62
C HIS A 43 15.91 21.85 -16.91
N PHE A 44 14.89 21.20 -17.49
CA PHE A 44 14.22 21.63 -18.73
C PHE A 44 12.70 21.49 -18.62
N SER A 45 11.97 22.60 -18.82
CA SER A 45 10.51 22.68 -18.65
C SER A 45 9.69 22.39 -19.93
N VAL A 46 10.31 21.91 -21.01
CA VAL A 46 9.70 21.94 -22.36
C VAL A 46 9.54 20.54 -22.95
N PHE A 47 8.69 19.72 -22.34
CA PHE A 47 8.26 18.47 -22.97
C PHE A 47 6.73 18.43 -23.13
N PRO A 48 6.23 18.03 -24.31
CA PRO A 48 4.81 17.80 -24.48
C PRO A 48 4.38 16.66 -23.54
N ASN A 49 3.26 16.86 -22.82
CA ASN A 49 2.65 15.93 -21.84
C ASN A 49 3.17 16.01 -20.40
N LEU A 50 3.97 17.01 -20.03
CA LEU A 50 4.24 17.29 -18.62
C LEU A 50 3.06 18.03 -18.00
N ILE A 51 2.51 17.47 -16.91
CA ILE A 51 1.55 18.19 -16.08
C ILE A 51 2.30 18.78 -14.90
N GLN A 52 2.49 20.09 -14.91
CA GLN A 52 3.02 20.83 -13.77
C GLN A 52 2.00 20.80 -12.62
N ILE A 53 2.45 20.52 -11.41
CA ILE A 53 1.61 20.59 -10.21
C ILE A 53 1.79 21.99 -9.60
N PRO A 54 0.86 22.94 -9.81
CA PRO A 54 1.07 24.34 -9.43
C PRO A 54 1.20 24.53 -7.91
N SER A 55 0.59 23.64 -7.12
CA SER A 55 0.66 23.67 -5.65
C SER A 55 2.01 23.19 -5.09
N CYS A 56 2.86 22.56 -5.91
CA CYS A 56 4.16 22.05 -5.48
C CYS A 56 5.28 22.96 -6.04
N ASN A 57 5.74 23.92 -5.25
CA ASN A 57 6.99 24.64 -5.50
C ASN A 57 7.96 24.36 -4.36
N ILE A 58 8.93 23.50 -4.63
CA ILE A 58 9.89 23.01 -3.65
C ILE A 58 11.20 23.75 -3.88
N SER A 59 11.53 24.70 -3.00
CA SER A 59 12.79 25.47 -3.05
C SER A 59 13.07 26.14 -4.40
N GLY A 60 12.03 26.51 -5.16
CA GLY A 60 12.14 27.13 -6.48
C GLY A 60 12.12 26.15 -7.65
N ASN A 61 12.02 24.84 -7.39
CA ASN A 61 11.91 23.80 -8.41
C ASN A 61 10.45 23.34 -8.58
N GLU A 62 10.03 23.30 -9.84
CA GLU A 62 8.70 22.82 -10.24
C GLU A 62 8.65 21.28 -10.12
N VAL A 63 7.49 20.77 -9.68
CA VAL A 63 7.21 19.34 -9.63
C VAL A 63 6.31 18.95 -10.79
N PHE A 64 6.72 17.91 -11.52
CA PHE A 64 5.99 17.40 -12.68
C PHE A 64 5.42 16.02 -12.40
N LEU A 65 4.20 15.79 -12.89
CA LEU A 65 3.53 14.50 -12.87
C LEU A 65 3.62 13.83 -14.25
N LEU A 66 4.07 12.58 -14.29
CA LEU A 66 4.13 11.78 -15.50
C LEU A 66 3.41 10.43 -15.37
N PRO A 67 2.78 9.95 -16.47
CA PRO A 67 2.26 8.59 -16.53
C PRO A 67 3.39 7.56 -16.66
N GLU A 68 3.08 6.31 -16.36
CA GLU A 68 3.99 5.16 -16.40
C GLU A 68 4.66 4.95 -17.77
N THR A 69 3.99 5.32 -18.86
CA THR A 69 4.50 5.17 -20.24
C THR A 69 5.37 6.34 -20.72
N GLY A 70 5.47 7.42 -19.94
CA GLY A 70 6.21 8.63 -20.27
C GLY A 70 7.67 8.60 -19.81
N PHE A 71 8.43 7.54 -20.13
CA PHE A 71 9.85 7.50 -19.83
C PHE A 71 10.64 8.36 -20.82
N PHE A 72 10.88 9.60 -20.45
CA PHE A 72 11.90 10.45 -21.07
C PHE A 72 13.04 10.64 -20.05
N ASN A 73 14.30 10.60 -20.51
CA ASN A 73 15.42 11.09 -19.71
C ASN A 73 15.31 12.61 -19.64
N LEU A 74 14.46 13.10 -18.73
CA LEU A 74 14.15 14.52 -18.57
C LEU A 74 15.26 15.31 -17.84
N GLY A 75 16.32 14.62 -17.41
CA GLY A 75 17.40 15.25 -16.63
C GLY A 75 16.93 15.75 -15.26
N CYS A 76 15.91 15.11 -14.68
CA CYS A 76 15.45 15.38 -13.33
C CYS A 76 16.33 14.68 -12.30
N GLU A 77 16.58 15.34 -11.18
CA GLU A 77 17.43 14.82 -10.09
C GLU A 77 16.79 13.65 -9.35
N SER A 78 15.46 13.64 -9.23
CA SER A 78 14.75 12.63 -8.45
C SER A 78 13.39 12.27 -9.05
N LYS A 79 12.99 11.00 -8.87
CA LYS A 79 11.73 10.43 -9.34
C LYS A 79 11.10 9.57 -8.26
N ILE A 80 9.83 9.81 -7.97
CA ILE A 80 9.07 9.08 -6.95
C ILE A 80 7.83 8.49 -7.59
N THR A 81 7.61 7.21 -7.37
CA THR A 81 6.47 6.49 -7.93
C THR A 81 5.43 6.24 -6.85
N VAL A 82 4.20 6.68 -7.10
CA VAL A 82 3.07 6.57 -6.19
C VAL A 82 1.94 5.81 -6.90
N PRO A 83 1.63 4.58 -6.49
CA PRO A 83 0.52 3.83 -7.08
C PRO A 83 -0.82 4.36 -6.57
N VAL A 84 -1.77 4.55 -7.48
CA VAL A 84 -3.14 5.01 -7.19
C VAL A 84 -4.15 4.20 -8.00
N GLU A 85 -5.40 4.12 -7.53
CA GLU A 85 -6.47 3.45 -8.28
C GLU A 85 -7.27 4.45 -9.13
N GLY A 86 -7.43 4.13 -10.42
CA GLY A 86 -8.35 4.84 -11.32
C GLY A 86 -7.95 6.27 -11.71
N TRP A 87 -6.65 6.62 -11.63
CA TRP A 87 -6.18 7.91 -12.12
C TRP A 87 -5.96 7.92 -13.63
N ASP A 88 -6.48 8.95 -14.28
CA ASP A 88 -6.23 9.29 -15.69
C ASP A 88 -5.62 10.70 -15.75
N MET A 89 -4.61 10.92 -16.59
CA MET A 89 -3.97 12.23 -16.77
C MET A 89 -4.91 13.30 -17.35
N ALA A 90 -6.05 12.90 -17.93
CA ALA A 90 -7.13 13.81 -18.31
C ALA A 90 -7.97 14.30 -17.11
N MET A 91 -7.80 13.71 -15.92
CA MET A 91 -8.49 14.14 -14.70
C MET A 91 -7.96 15.47 -14.18
N ASN A 92 -8.83 16.20 -13.47
CA ASN A 92 -8.45 17.47 -12.88
C ASN A 92 -7.42 17.26 -11.76
N LEU A 93 -6.31 18.02 -11.80
CA LEU A 93 -5.28 18.06 -10.76
C LEU A 93 -5.84 18.31 -9.36
N SER A 94 -6.98 19.00 -9.24
CA SER A 94 -7.68 19.17 -7.95
C SER A 94 -8.00 17.85 -7.24
N ASN A 95 -8.15 16.76 -8.00
CA ASN A 95 -8.49 15.43 -7.47
C ASN A 95 -7.25 14.60 -7.12
N LEU A 96 -6.04 15.09 -7.42
CA LEU A 96 -4.79 14.36 -7.22
C LEU A 96 -4.57 13.98 -5.76
N GLY A 97 -4.80 14.93 -4.84
CA GLY A 97 -4.68 14.67 -3.40
C GLY A 97 -5.63 13.56 -2.94
N GLN A 98 -6.88 13.58 -3.40
CA GLN A 98 -7.86 12.53 -3.07
C GLN A 98 -7.45 11.17 -3.65
N ALA A 99 -6.91 11.13 -4.87
CA ALA A 99 -6.45 9.89 -5.50
C ALA A 99 -5.29 9.25 -4.71
N ILE A 100 -4.31 10.07 -4.29
CA ILE A 100 -3.16 9.62 -3.49
C ILE A 100 -3.62 9.15 -2.10
N GLN A 101 -4.48 9.92 -1.42
CA GLN A 101 -5.03 9.55 -0.11
C GLN A 101 -5.88 8.28 -0.18
N SER A 102 -6.62 8.08 -1.27
CA SER A 102 -7.41 6.87 -1.49
C SER A 102 -6.55 5.64 -1.77
N GLY A 103 -5.30 5.87 -2.19
CA GLY A 103 -4.34 4.83 -2.52
C GLY A 103 -4.84 3.90 -3.62
N PHE A 104 -4.42 2.63 -3.52
CA PHE A 104 -4.80 1.60 -4.47
C PHE A 104 -5.23 0.32 -3.77
N LYS A 105 -6.10 -0.45 -4.44
CA LYS A 105 -6.67 -1.68 -3.90
C LYS A 105 -5.72 -2.85 -4.10
N VAL A 106 -5.49 -3.59 -3.00
CA VAL A 106 -4.75 -4.85 -3.01
C VAL A 106 -5.53 -5.96 -2.28
N ARG A 107 -5.13 -7.19 -2.57
CA ARG A 107 -5.56 -8.41 -1.87
C ARG A 107 -4.33 -9.20 -1.46
N TRP A 108 -4.44 -9.96 -0.37
CA TRP A 108 -3.39 -10.92 -0.02
C TRP A 108 -3.36 -12.06 -1.05
N LYS A 109 -2.17 -12.48 -1.47
CA LYS A 109 -1.94 -13.72 -2.20
C LYS A 109 -2.15 -14.90 -1.25
N VAL A 110 -3.37 -15.42 -1.22
CA VAL A 110 -3.76 -16.53 -0.35
C VAL A 110 -4.28 -17.71 -1.16
N ASP A 111 -4.03 -18.92 -0.66
CA ASP A 111 -4.57 -20.16 -1.19
C ASP A 111 -6.10 -20.16 -0.97
N SER A 112 -6.83 -20.05 -2.07
CA SER A 112 -8.29 -19.96 -2.06
C SER A 112 -8.96 -21.22 -1.50
N GLU A 113 -8.36 -22.40 -1.67
CA GLU A 113 -8.92 -23.65 -1.15
C GLU A 113 -8.76 -23.70 0.37
N LYS A 114 -7.55 -23.40 0.88
CA LYS A 114 -7.28 -23.30 2.32
C LYS A 114 -8.15 -22.23 2.98
N CYS A 115 -8.30 -21.08 2.33
CA CYS A 115 -9.21 -20.03 2.83
C CYS A 115 -10.66 -20.51 2.91
N ARG A 116 -11.13 -21.30 1.94
CA ARG A 116 -12.49 -21.83 1.95
C ARG A 116 -12.71 -22.80 3.11
N TYR A 117 -11.77 -23.71 3.38
CA TYR A 117 -11.86 -24.60 4.55
C TYR A 117 -11.79 -23.82 5.86
N CYS A 118 -10.87 -22.85 5.96
CA CYS A 118 -10.75 -21.97 7.11
C CYS A 118 -12.07 -21.23 7.41
N ALA A 119 -12.66 -20.58 6.41
CA ALA A 119 -13.94 -19.89 6.54
C ALA A 119 -15.07 -20.85 6.92
N GLY A 120 -15.12 -22.04 6.31
CA GLY A 120 -16.09 -23.08 6.63
C GLY A 120 -15.98 -23.63 8.06
N SER A 121 -14.80 -23.51 8.65
CA SER A 121 -14.52 -23.90 10.04
C SER A 121 -14.79 -22.80 11.08
N GLY A 122 -15.23 -21.61 10.64
CA GLY A 122 -15.48 -20.45 11.52
C GLY A 122 -14.25 -19.58 11.77
N GLY A 123 -13.16 -19.79 11.02
CA GLY A 123 -11.96 -18.97 11.06
C GLY A 123 -11.97 -17.83 10.05
N ARG A 124 -10.94 -16.99 10.14
CA ARG A 124 -10.65 -15.93 9.16
C ARG A 124 -9.35 -16.24 8.43
N CYS A 125 -9.42 -16.33 7.12
CA CYS A 125 -8.22 -16.55 6.32
C CYS A 125 -7.35 -15.28 6.28
N GLY A 126 -6.03 -15.45 6.34
CA GLY A 126 -5.09 -14.37 6.12
C GLY A 126 -3.73 -14.87 5.65
N TYR A 127 -2.86 -13.91 5.36
CA TYR A 127 -1.46 -14.16 5.05
C TYR A 127 -0.63 -14.01 6.32
N ASP A 128 0.30 -14.92 6.55
CA ASP A 128 1.29 -14.83 7.62
C ASP A 128 2.65 -14.47 7.02
N PHE A 129 3.17 -13.31 7.39
CA PHE A 129 4.46 -12.78 6.92
C PHE A 129 5.68 -13.48 7.52
N VAL A 130 5.51 -14.19 8.64
CA VAL A 130 6.61 -14.95 9.26
C VAL A 130 6.80 -16.27 8.50
N THR A 131 5.70 -16.93 8.15
CA THR A 131 5.74 -18.22 7.44
C THR A 131 5.58 -18.10 5.94
N ASN A 132 5.28 -16.90 5.43
CA ASN A 132 4.97 -16.59 4.02
C ASN A 132 3.91 -17.53 3.42
N ARG A 133 2.88 -17.84 4.21
CA ARG A 133 1.85 -18.82 3.87
C ARG A 133 0.46 -18.32 4.21
N THR A 134 -0.52 -18.96 3.60
CA THR A 134 -1.93 -18.81 3.98
C THR A 134 -2.17 -19.50 5.32
N THR A 135 -2.74 -18.76 6.26
CA THR A 135 -2.98 -19.19 7.64
C THR A 135 -4.45 -18.95 7.99
N CYS A 136 -5.06 -19.89 8.71
CA CYS A 136 -6.39 -19.71 9.28
C CYS A 136 -6.29 -19.16 10.70
N TYR A 137 -6.85 -17.96 10.90
CA TYR A 137 -6.92 -17.33 12.21
C TYR A 137 -8.23 -17.71 12.91
N CYS A 138 -8.12 -18.38 14.06
CA CYS A 138 -9.23 -18.96 14.79
C CYS A 138 -9.63 -18.10 16.01
N PRO A 139 -10.91 -18.13 16.42
CA PRO A 139 -11.37 -17.42 17.62
C PRO A 139 -10.85 -18.07 18.91
N ASN A 140 -10.58 -19.38 18.88
CA ASN A 140 -10.12 -20.16 20.02
C ASN A 140 -8.73 -20.75 19.75
N PRO A 141 -7.94 -21.06 20.81
CA PRO A 141 -6.69 -21.77 20.66
C PRO A 141 -6.86 -23.13 19.96
N PRO A 142 -5.93 -23.53 19.07
CA PRO A 142 -4.82 -22.72 18.57
C PRO A 142 -5.32 -21.57 17.67
N TYR A 143 -4.85 -20.34 17.92
CA TYR A 143 -5.28 -19.14 17.19
C TYR A 143 -4.83 -19.10 15.72
N ALA A 144 -3.86 -19.94 15.35
CA ALA A 144 -3.39 -20.11 13.98
C ALA A 144 -3.33 -21.61 13.67
N ALA A 145 -4.07 -22.04 12.65
CA ALA A 145 -4.15 -23.43 12.21
C ALA A 145 -4.47 -23.50 10.70
N GLU A 146 -4.67 -24.71 10.16
CA GLU A 146 -5.23 -24.88 8.81
C GLU A 146 -6.76 -24.78 8.80
N THR A 147 -7.41 -25.28 9.86
CA THR A 147 -8.85 -25.14 10.12
C THR A 147 -9.10 -24.94 11.60
N CYS A 148 -10.19 -24.26 11.93
CA CYS A 148 -10.63 -24.07 13.31
C CYS A 148 -11.47 -25.26 13.74
N SER A 149 -11.04 -25.92 14.82
CA SER A 149 -11.92 -26.88 15.47
C SER A 149 -13.04 -26.10 16.16
N GLY A 150 -14.30 -26.49 15.95
CA GLY A 150 -15.40 -26.08 16.81
C GLY A 150 -15.21 -26.70 18.19
N ALA A 151 -14.30 -26.15 18.99
CA ALA A 151 -14.08 -26.60 20.35
C ALA A 151 -15.31 -26.20 21.18
N LEU A 152 -16.08 -27.21 21.56
CA LEU A 152 -17.08 -27.17 22.63
C LEU A 152 -16.51 -26.41 23.84
N PRO A 153 -17.28 -25.54 24.52
CA PRO A 153 -16.78 -24.77 25.65
C PRO A 153 -16.38 -25.74 26.77
N THR A 154 -15.08 -25.95 26.94
CA THR A 154 -14.54 -26.66 28.10
C THR A 154 -13.97 -25.61 29.03
N ALA A 155 -14.41 -25.70 30.28
CA ALA A 155 -14.37 -24.67 31.29
C ALA A 155 -12.99 -24.02 31.53
N ALA A 156 -13.07 -22.73 31.86
CA ALA A 156 -12.14 -21.89 32.59
C ALA A 156 -10.83 -22.57 33.08
N GLY A 157 -9.71 -22.20 32.45
CA GLY A 157 -8.36 -22.43 32.93
C GLY A 157 -7.51 -21.19 32.68
N ALA A 158 -6.78 -20.75 33.71
CA ALA A 158 -6.24 -19.40 33.89
C ALA A 158 -5.24 -18.88 32.84
N LEU A 159 -5.25 -17.55 32.69
CA LEU A 159 -4.38 -16.71 31.86
C LEU A 159 -2.94 -16.63 32.43
N PRO A 160 -1.88 -16.79 31.62
CA PRO A 160 -0.59 -16.16 31.87
C PRO A 160 -0.46 -14.87 31.04
N THR A 161 -0.28 -13.75 31.74
CA THR A 161 -0.10 -12.41 31.18
C THR A 161 1.36 -12.19 30.79
N THR A 162 1.66 -12.11 29.49
CA THR A 162 2.90 -11.45 29.01
C THR A 162 2.61 -10.65 27.75
N ALA A 163 2.75 -9.33 27.85
CA ALA A 163 2.58 -8.39 26.76
C ALA A 163 3.79 -8.44 25.80
N PRO A 164 3.58 -8.51 24.47
CA PRO A 164 4.66 -8.29 23.52
C PRO A 164 4.86 -6.79 23.29
N THR A 165 6.11 -6.34 23.44
CA THR A 165 6.59 -5.02 23.03
C THR A 165 6.52 -4.89 21.51
N ALA A 166 5.94 -3.78 21.03
CA ALA A 166 5.84 -3.44 19.62
C ALA A 166 7.22 -3.11 19.01
N PRO A 167 7.59 -3.67 17.85
CA PRO A 167 8.72 -3.17 17.07
C PRO A 167 8.31 -1.93 16.27
N THR A 168 9.06 -0.84 16.42
CA THR A 168 9.03 0.33 15.54
C THR A 168 9.70 0.00 14.21
N VAL A 169 8.94 0.06 13.11
CA VAL A 169 9.47 -0.05 11.74
C VAL A 169 9.48 1.35 11.09
N PRO A 170 10.61 1.83 10.57
CA PRO A 170 10.67 3.09 9.83
C PRO A 170 10.23 2.88 8.37
N GLY A 171 9.32 3.75 7.88
CA GLY A 171 8.74 3.67 6.54
C GLY A 171 7.36 3.03 6.53
N MET A 172 6.36 3.74 7.07
CA MET A 172 5.02 3.20 7.28
C MET A 172 4.18 3.34 6.00
N LEU A 173 3.89 2.22 5.35
CA LEU A 173 2.71 2.10 4.49
C LEU A 173 1.48 1.98 5.40
N LEU A 174 0.47 2.85 5.22
CA LEU A 174 -0.80 2.62 5.88
C LEU A 174 -1.64 1.64 5.07
N CYS A 175 -2.06 0.57 5.75
CA CYS A 175 -3.14 -0.28 5.31
C CYS A 175 -4.46 0.29 5.83
N LEU A 176 -5.29 0.83 4.93
CA LEU A 176 -6.63 1.34 5.22
C LEU A 176 -7.71 0.29 4.85
#